data_AF-A0A7S2CMG9-F1
#
_entry.id   AF-A0A7S2CMG9-F1
#
_cell.length_a   1.000
_cell.length_b   1.000
_cell.length_c   1.000
_cell.angle_alpha   90.00
_cell.angle_beta   90.00
_cell.angle_gamma   90.00
#
_symmetry.space_group_name_H-M   'P 1'
#
loop_
_entity.id
_entity.type
_entity.pdbx_description
1 polymer ?
#
loop_
_entity_poly.entity_id
_entity_poly.type
_entity_poly.pdbx_seq_one_letter_code
_entity_poly.pdbx_strand_id
1 'polypeptide(L)'
;ERQRTFSWRSSPTERMGCCPSKGLDTLEEPSLIDNLLCQISCAGAIHGGTVAVTLTVTNTGDSPLSFCCCHTPFEGVLADIFQVSCPVDGQVMEYQGAMAKRAPPGKEDEVELAPKSSRSTTIPDLCESYGVLPVGAYTIAFKGGAISRLPDSLPIGFSITAAEAALPFAPPQESRPMARPSVHKVLSHGLSIQRA
;
A
#
# COMPACT_ATOMS: atom_id res chain seq x y z
N GLU A 1 -31.27 9.77 64.26
CA GLU A 1 -30.57 10.39 65.41
C GLU A 1 -29.22 9.68 65.63
N ARG A 2 -28.20 10.02 64.84
CA ARG A 2 -26.96 10.75 65.23
C ARG A 2 -26.15 10.12 66.39
N GLN A 3 -25.20 9.26 66.04
CA GLN A 3 -23.94 8.94 66.74
C GLN A 3 -23.00 8.38 65.63
N ARG A 4 -21.69 8.67 65.48
CA ARG A 4 -20.63 9.21 66.33
C ARG A 4 -19.48 9.68 65.42
N THR A 5 -18.87 10.78 65.84
CA THR A 5 -17.45 11.16 65.77
C THR A 5 -16.46 10.15 65.17
N PHE A 6 -15.58 10.60 64.26
CA PHE A 6 -14.23 10.04 64.17
C PHE A 6 -13.18 11.11 63.93
N SER A 7 -12.15 11.01 64.74
CA SER A 7 -11.06 11.96 64.97
C SER A 7 -9.97 11.90 63.90
N TRP A 8 -9.38 13.07 63.68
CA TRP A 8 -8.09 13.34 63.05
C TRP A 8 -6.96 12.37 63.42
N ARG A 9 -6.14 11.97 62.43
CA ARG A 9 -4.67 11.88 62.58
C ARG A 9 -3.95 12.09 61.24
N SER A 10 -2.87 12.86 61.33
CA SER A 10 -1.91 13.42 60.37
C SER A 10 -1.08 12.34 59.63
N SER A 11 -0.84 12.44 58.31
CA SER A 11 0.38 12.96 57.59
C SER A 11 1.59 11.98 57.57
N PRO A 12 2.69 12.24 56.81
CA PRO A 12 2.92 12.09 55.36
C PRO A 12 4.16 11.20 55.06
N THR A 13 4.78 11.34 53.87
CA THR A 13 6.03 10.70 53.32
C THR A 13 5.71 9.47 52.44
N GLU A 14 5.99 9.43 51.13
CA GLU A 14 7.34 9.42 50.56
C GLU A 14 7.37 9.78 49.06
N ARG A 15 8.50 10.38 48.67
CA ARG A 15 8.95 10.81 47.33
C ARG A 15 9.56 9.62 46.60
N MET A 16 9.37 9.52 45.28
CA MET A 16 10.24 8.95 44.21
C MET A 16 9.28 8.52 43.08
N GLY A 17 9.29 9.01 41.84
CA GLY A 17 10.41 9.51 41.06
C GLY A 17 11.02 8.40 40.21
N CYS A 18 10.28 7.84 39.23
CA CYS A 18 10.88 7.32 37.98
C CYS A 18 9.82 6.97 36.91
N CYS A 19 10.01 7.57 35.74
CA CYS A 19 9.61 7.13 34.40
C CYS A 19 8.12 7.11 34.02
N PRO A 20 7.63 8.09 33.24
CA PRO A 20 6.61 7.79 32.25
C PRO A 20 7.29 7.02 31.12
N SER A 21 7.24 5.70 31.14
CA SER A 21 7.60 4.89 29.97
C SER A 21 6.53 5.09 28.90
N LYS A 22 6.67 6.17 28.14
CA LYS A 22 6.13 6.26 26.78
C LYS A 22 6.81 5.19 25.93
N GLY A 23 5.99 4.37 25.29
CA GLY A 23 6.37 3.55 24.15
C GLY A 23 6.87 2.16 24.54
N LEU A 24 5.99 1.18 24.43
CA LEU A 24 6.09 0.13 23.43
C LEU A 24 4.75 -0.63 23.38
N ASP A 25 4.40 -1.13 22.20
CA ASP A 25 3.32 -2.09 21.94
C ASP A 25 1.88 -1.71 22.30
N THR A 26 1.33 -0.66 21.66
CA THR A 26 -0.07 -0.83 21.21
C THR A 26 -0.03 -1.84 20.08
N LEU A 27 -0.13 -3.14 20.41
CA LEU A 27 -0.58 -4.12 19.45
C LEU A 27 -2.00 -3.68 19.09
N GLU A 28 -2.17 -3.03 17.95
CA GLU A 28 -3.50 -2.64 17.48
C GLU A 28 -4.31 -3.93 17.36
N GLU A 29 -5.24 -4.13 18.30
CA GLU A 29 -6.11 -5.30 18.27
C GLU A 29 -7.04 -5.14 17.07
N PRO A 30 -7.19 -6.19 16.24
CA PRO A 30 -8.07 -6.10 15.11
C PRO A 30 -9.50 -5.82 15.57
N SER A 31 -10.12 -4.78 15.00
CA SER A 31 -11.52 -4.50 15.22
C SER A 31 -12.37 -5.67 14.71
N LEU A 32 -13.25 -6.17 15.58
CA LEU A 32 -14.19 -7.23 15.29
C LEU A 32 -15.61 -6.69 15.44
N ILE A 33 -16.45 -6.92 14.43
CA ILE A 33 -17.89 -6.71 14.49
C ILE A 33 -18.55 -8.05 14.19
N ASP A 34 -19.37 -8.57 15.10
CA ASP A 34 -20.10 -9.84 14.92
C ASP A 34 -19.21 -11.06 14.57
N ASN A 35 -17.92 -11.06 14.93
CA ASN A 35 -16.89 -12.06 14.52
C ASN A 35 -16.46 -11.97 13.04
N LEU A 36 -16.71 -10.84 12.39
CA LEU A 36 -16.06 -10.51 11.13
C LEU A 36 -14.75 -9.79 11.42
N LEU A 37 -13.70 -10.20 10.71
CA LEU A 37 -12.36 -9.63 10.74
C LEU A 37 -12.03 -9.09 9.35
N CYS A 38 -11.53 -7.86 9.27
CA CYS A 38 -11.05 -7.25 8.04
C CYS A 38 -9.53 -7.10 8.08
N GLN A 39 -8.87 -7.65 7.07
CA GLN A 39 -7.43 -7.54 6.89
C GLN A 39 -7.14 -7.04 5.48
N ILE A 40 -6.26 -6.05 5.39
CA ILE A 40 -5.74 -5.59 4.10
C ILE A 40 -4.31 -6.06 3.93
N SER A 41 -3.94 -6.33 2.69
CA SER A 41 -2.57 -6.55 2.28
C SER A 41 -2.28 -5.80 1.00
N CYS A 42 -1.04 -5.35 0.83
CA CYS A 42 -0.58 -4.70 -0.38
C CYS A 42 0.46 -5.61 -1.05
N ALA A 43 0.23 -5.94 -2.32
CA ALA A 43 1.18 -6.72 -3.11
C ALA A 43 1.81 -5.80 -4.16
N GLY A 44 3.07 -5.42 -3.96
CA GLY A 44 3.80 -4.69 -4.99
C GLY A 44 5.06 -4.00 -4.50
N ALA A 45 6.17 -4.30 -5.16
CA ALA A 45 7.21 -3.30 -5.35
C ALA A 45 6.64 -2.27 -6.32
N ILE A 46 6.50 -1.02 -5.85
CA ILE A 46 5.94 0.06 -6.64
C ILE A 46 6.93 0.45 -7.73
N HIS A 47 6.84 -0.25 -8.86
CA HIS A 47 7.58 0.04 -10.07
C HIS A 47 6.53 0.34 -11.14
N GLY A 48 6.41 1.62 -11.48
CA GLY A 48 5.44 2.12 -12.46
C GLY A 48 4.24 2.85 -11.84
N GLY A 49 4.18 2.99 -10.51
CA GLY A 49 3.18 3.82 -9.83
C GLY A 49 1.83 3.14 -9.56
N THR A 50 1.69 1.84 -9.84
CA THR A 50 0.46 1.08 -9.55
C THR A 50 0.57 0.41 -8.18
N VAL A 51 -0.47 0.52 -7.36
CA VAL A 51 -0.54 -0.09 -6.01
C VAL A 51 -1.74 -1.03 -5.94
N ALA A 52 -1.48 -2.34 -5.91
CA ALA A 52 -2.53 -3.34 -5.73
C ALA A 52 -2.82 -3.58 -4.24
N VAL A 53 -4.10 -3.50 -3.88
CA VAL A 53 -4.57 -3.67 -2.50
C VAL A 53 -5.58 -4.80 -2.46
N THR A 54 -5.35 -5.78 -1.59
CA THR A 54 -6.27 -6.89 -1.35
C THR A 54 -6.95 -6.69 0.00
N LEU A 55 -8.29 -6.70 0.01
CA LEU A 55 -9.08 -6.81 1.24
C LEU A 55 -9.49 -8.27 1.42
N THR A 56 -9.29 -8.79 2.62
CA THR A 56 -9.77 -10.10 3.06
C THR A 56 -10.73 -9.90 4.23
N VAL A 57 -11.94 -10.42 4.07
CA VAL A 57 -12.96 -10.48 5.11
C VAL A 57 -13.05 -11.93 5.59
N THR A 58 -12.91 -12.14 6.89
CA THR A 58 -12.91 -13.48 7.49
C THR A 58 -14.02 -13.56 8.54
N ASN A 59 -14.85 -14.58 8.43
CA ASN A 59 -15.78 -14.96 9.49
C ASN A 59 -15.05 -15.88 10.49
N THR A 60 -14.77 -15.38 11.69
CA THR A 60 -14.10 -16.16 12.75
C THR A 60 -15.08 -16.93 13.63
N GLY A 61 -16.39 -16.76 13.43
CA GLY A 61 -17.43 -17.43 14.19
C GLY A 61 -17.80 -18.82 13.66
N ASP A 62 -18.67 -19.51 14.40
CA ASP A 62 -19.18 -20.84 14.07
C ASP A 62 -20.55 -20.82 13.34
N SER A 63 -21.08 -19.64 13.05
CA SER A 63 -22.36 -19.45 12.33
C SER A 63 -22.14 -18.68 11.01
N PRO A 64 -22.98 -18.91 9.99
CA PRO A 64 -22.92 -18.12 8.76
C PRO A 64 -23.23 -16.65 9.09
N LEU A 65 -22.45 -15.76 8.50
CA LEU A 65 -22.61 -14.31 8.65
C LEU A 65 -22.71 -13.68 7.27
N SER A 66 -23.34 -12.52 7.20
CA SER A 66 -23.43 -11.76 5.97
C SER A 66 -23.03 -10.31 6.17
N PHE A 67 -22.43 -9.75 5.13
CA PHE A 67 -22.01 -8.35 5.07
C PHE A 67 -22.48 -7.74 3.75
N CYS A 68 -22.62 -6.41 3.69
CA CYS A 68 -23.03 -5.74 2.47
C CYS A 68 -21.81 -5.40 1.61
N CYS A 69 -21.86 -5.69 0.32
CA CYS A 69 -20.80 -5.34 -0.62
C CYS A 69 -20.74 -3.84 -0.94
N CYS A 70 -21.79 -3.07 -0.60
CA CYS A 70 -21.76 -1.60 -0.74
C CYS A 70 -20.69 -0.99 0.17
N HIS A 71 -19.98 0.02 -0.34
CA HIS A 71 -18.86 0.68 0.35
C HIS A 71 -17.74 -0.32 0.71
N THR A 72 -17.53 -1.29 -0.15
CA THR A 72 -16.43 -2.25 -0.03
C THR A 72 -15.75 -2.42 -1.38
N PRO A 73 -14.49 -2.89 -1.43
CA PRO A 73 -13.80 -3.11 -2.69
C PRO A 73 -14.36 -4.30 -3.51
N PHE A 74 -15.40 -5.00 -3.03
CA PHE A 74 -16.04 -6.10 -3.78
C PHE A 74 -16.85 -5.61 -4.99
N GLU A 75 -17.25 -4.34 -4.99
CA GLU A 75 -17.94 -3.68 -6.11
C GLU A 75 -17.01 -2.74 -6.92
N GLY A 76 -15.72 -2.70 -6.57
CA GLY A 76 -14.81 -1.64 -6.97
C GLY A 76 -14.79 -0.47 -5.97
N VAL A 77 -13.90 0.49 -6.20
CA VAL A 77 -13.72 1.63 -5.29
C VAL A 77 -14.67 2.77 -5.68
N LEU A 78 -15.94 2.63 -5.31
CA LEU A 78 -17.02 3.56 -5.67
C LEU A 78 -17.45 4.50 -4.52
N ALA A 79 -16.63 4.56 -3.48
CA ALA A 79 -16.77 5.42 -2.31
C ALA A 79 -15.40 5.59 -1.63
N ASP A 80 -15.30 6.54 -0.70
CA ASP A 80 -14.11 6.73 0.13
C ASP A 80 -14.02 5.64 1.22
N ILE A 81 -13.48 4.48 0.82
CA ILE A 81 -13.39 3.26 1.64
C ILE A 81 -12.00 3.01 2.23
N PHE A 82 -10.99 3.77 1.83
CA PHE A 82 -9.64 3.68 2.39
C PHE A 82 -9.21 4.99 3.02
N GLN A 83 -8.47 4.90 4.12
CA GLN A 83 -7.73 6.00 4.67
C GLN A 83 -6.27 5.84 4.27
N VAL A 84 -5.80 6.67 3.34
CA VAL A 84 -4.39 6.72 2.94
C VAL A 84 -3.75 7.94 3.56
N SER A 85 -2.62 7.76 4.24
CA SER A 85 -1.91 8.87 4.89
C SER A 85 -0.39 8.74 4.76
N CYS A 86 0.31 9.87 4.67
CA CYS A 86 1.76 9.91 4.81
C CYS A 86 2.11 10.06 6.29
N PRO A 87 2.78 9.10 6.95
CA PRO A 87 3.12 9.20 8.37
C PRO A 87 4.15 10.31 8.65
N VAL A 88 4.92 10.74 7.64
CA VAL A 88 5.92 11.81 7.79
C VAL A 88 5.26 13.19 7.86
N ASP A 89 4.33 13.46 6.94
CA ASP A 89 3.65 14.75 6.84
C ASP A 89 2.32 14.80 7.59
N GLY A 90 1.79 13.64 8.01
CA GLY A 90 0.45 13.50 8.59
C GLY A 90 -0.68 13.78 7.60
N GLN A 91 -0.36 13.99 6.31
CA GLN A 91 -1.33 14.35 5.29
C GLN A 91 -2.16 13.13 4.91
N VAL A 92 -3.49 13.26 5.05
CA VAL A 92 -4.47 12.28 4.54
C VAL A 92 -4.73 12.60 3.08
N MET A 93 -4.68 11.58 2.22
CA MET A 93 -5.00 11.71 0.80
C MET A 93 -6.51 11.79 0.61
N GLU A 94 -6.95 12.75 -0.19
CA GLU A 94 -8.37 12.88 -0.54
C GLU A 94 -8.76 11.86 -1.61
N TYR A 95 -9.95 11.30 -1.45
CA TYR A 95 -10.55 10.44 -2.45
C TYR A 95 -10.96 11.25 -3.70
N GLN A 96 -10.52 10.83 -4.87
CA GLN A 96 -10.78 11.45 -6.17
C GLN A 96 -11.56 10.53 -7.14
N GLY A 97 -11.93 9.34 -6.69
CA GLY A 97 -12.63 8.34 -7.49
C GLY A 97 -14.12 8.63 -7.69
N ALA A 98 -14.79 7.73 -8.42
CA ALA A 98 -16.21 7.83 -8.70
C ALA A 98 -17.05 7.56 -7.45
N MET A 99 -17.97 8.48 -7.11
CA MET A 99 -18.87 8.29 -5.97
C MET A 99 -20.26 7.83 -6.43
N ALA A 100 -20.65 6.61 -6.09
CA ALA A 100 -21.95 6.07 -6.49
C ALA A 100 -23.09 6.57 -5.57
N LYS A 101 -24.14 7.16 -6.17
CA LYS A 101 -25.38 7.50 -5.46
C LYS A 101 -26.36 6.34 -5.55
N ARG A 102 -26.81 5.80 -4.41
CA ARG A 102 -27.62 4.57 -4.36
C ARG A 102 -28.84 4.66 -3.45
N ALA A 103 -29.78 3.76 -3.70
CA ALA A 103 -30.81 3.39 -2.72
C ALA A 103 -30.17 2.62 -1.54
N PRO A 104 -30.87 2.45 -0.42
CA PRO A 104 -30.42 1.58 0.66
C PRO A 104 -30.12 0.17 0.13
N PRO A 105 -29.09 -0.51 0.68
CA PRO A 105 -28.69 -1.83 0.20
C PRO A 105 -29.82 -2.85 0.34
N GLY A 106 -30.00 -3.65 -0.71
CA GLY A 106 -30.98 -4.72 -0.77
C GLY A 106 -30.38 -6.08 -0.43
N LYS A 107 -31.18 -7.14 -0.56
CA LYS A 107 -30.70 -8.53 -0.40
C LYS A 107 -29.69 -8.95 -1.47
N GLU A 108 -29.72 -8.29 -2.63
CA GLU A 108 -28.79 -8.55 -3.74
C GLU A 108 -27.36 -8.06 -3.47
N ASP A 109 -27.22 -7.07 -2.58
CA ASP A 109 -25.94 -6.53 -2.14
C ASP A 109 -25.34 -7.31 -0.96
N GLU A 110 -26.03 -8.34 -0.48
CA GLU A 110 -25.62 -9.12 0.68
C GLU A 110 -24.71 -10.27 0.25
N VAL A 111 -23.53 -10.33 0.88
CA VAL A 111 -22.54 -11.38 0.69
C VAL A 111 -22.54 -12.29 1.91
N GLU A 112 -22.91 -13.55 1.71
CA GLU A 112 -22.83 -14.58 2.74
C GLU A 112 -21.42 -15.16 2.84
N LEU A 113 -20.97 -15.35 4.08
CA LEU A 113 -19.74 -16.04 4.47
C LEU A 113 -20.09 -17.22 5.37
N ALA A 114 -19.68 -18.41 4.92
CA ALA A 114 -19.74 -19.61 5.76
C ALA A 114 -18.88 -19.44 7.04
N PRO A 115 -19.18 -20.21 8.10
CA PRO A 115 -18.34 -20.24 9.30
C PRO A 115 -16.87 -20.50 8.97
N LYS A 116 -15.95 -19.84 9.68
CA LYS A 116 -14.50 -20.03 9.54
C LYS A 116 -13.96 -19.86 8.11
N SER A 117 -14.72 -19.16 7.27
CA SER A 117 -14.37 -18.93 5.87
C SER A 117 -13.96 -17.48 5.63
N SER A 118 -13.17 -17.27 4.59
CA SER A 118 -12.74 -15.94 4.17
C SER A 118 -13.11 -15.68 2.71
N ARG A 119 -13.29 -14.41 2.39
CA ARG A 119 -13.49 -13.93 1.03
C ARG A 119 -12.59 -12.73 0.81
N SER A 120 -11.88 -12.74 -0.30
CA SER A 120 -10.94 -11.68 -0.66
C SER A 120 -11.30 -11.05 -2.00
N THR A 121 -10.90 -9.79 -2.16
CA THR A 121 -10.97 -9.05 -3.42
C THR A 121 -9.73 -8.18 -3.55
N THR A 122 -9.25 -8.03 -4.78
CA THR A 122 -8.04 -7.25 -5.07
C THR A 122 -8.40 -6.10 -5.99
N ILE A 123 -8.05 -4.89 -5.55
CA ILE A 123 -8.04 -3.70 -6.38
C ILE A 123 -6.70 -3.68 -7.11
N PRO A 124 -6.68 -3.64 -8.46
CA PRO A 124 -5.44 -3.66 -9.22
C PRO A 124 -4.64 -2.37 -9.05
N ASP A 125 -5.32 -1.22 -8.98
CA ASP A 125 -4.67 0.08 -8.85
C ASP A 125 -5.41 1.02 -7.89
N LEU A 126 -4.75 1.40 -6.80
CA LEU A 126 -5.24 2.40 -5.85
C LEU A 126 -5.23 3.83 -6.45
N CYS A 127 -4.32 4.09 -7.38
CA CYS A 127 -4.12 5.42 -7.98
C CYS A 127 -5.32 5.87 -8.83
N GLU A 128 -6.12 4.93 -9.36
CA GLU A 128 -7.39 5.26 -10.04
C GLU A 128 -8.37 6.03 -9.14
N SER A 129 -8.27 5.86 -7.81
CA SER A 129 -9.21 6.42 -6.83
C SER A 129 -8.63 7.53 -5.97
N TYR A 130 -7.32 7.57 -5.76
CA TYR A 130 -6.64 8.56 -4.91
C TYR A 130 -5.67 9.46 -5.70
N GLY A 131 -5.60 9.28 -7.02
CA GLY A 131 -4.67 9.99 -7.89
C GLY A 131 -3.24 9.43 -7.82
N VAL A 132 -2.31 10.12 -8.48
CA VAL A 132 -0.91 9.72 -8.51
C VAL A 132 -0.27 9.97 -7.16
N LEU A 133 0.12 8.91 -6.47
CA LEU A 133 0.82 8.97 -5.20
C LEU A 133 2.33 9.22 -5.42
N PRO A 134 2.92 10.29 -4.86
CA PRO A 134 4.35 10.54 -4.93
C PRO A 134 5.18 9.40 -4.32
N VAL A 135 6.46 9.31 -4.72
CA VAL A 135 7.44 8.42 -4.10
C VAL A 135 7.56 8.74 -2.61
N GLY A 136 7.41 7.73 -1.74
CA GLY A 136 7.34 7.93 -0.30
C GLY A 136 6.77 6.74 0.46
N ALA A 137 6.83 6.80 1.79
CA ALA A 137 6.17 5.84 2.67
C ALA A 137 4.75 6.30 2.99
N TYR A 138 3.81 5.37 2.99
CA TYR A 138 2.40 5.60 3.24
C TYR A 138 1.82 4.54 4.17
N THR A 139 0.73 4.89 4.81
CA THR A 139 -0.10 4.00 5.60
C THR A 139 -1.50 3.97 4.99
N ILE A 140 -2.05 2.77 4.82
CA ILE A 140 -3.41 2.56 4.34
C ILE A 140 -4.19 1.74 5.38
N ALA A 141 -5.45 2.10 5.60
CA ALA A 141 -6.43 1.33 6.38
C ALA A 141 -7.75 1.26 5.61
N PHE A 142 -8.46 0.13 5.71
CA PHE A 142 -9.84 0.01 5.24
C PHE A 142 -10.78 0.60 6.28
N LYS A 143 -11.67 1.49 5.83
CA LYS A 143 -12.71 2.13 6.63
C LYS A 143 -13.96 1.27 6.57
N GLY A 144 -14.19 0.53 7.64
CA GLY A 144 -15.45 -0.17 7.88
C GLY A 144 -16.60 0.82 8.09
N GLY A 145 -17.83 0.32 8.11
CA GLY A 145 -18.97 1.21 8.30
C GLY A 145 -20.28 0.49 8.54
N ALA A 146 -21.26 1.25 9.02
CA ALA A 146 -22.60 0.73 9.31
C ALA A 146 -23.31 0.16 8.07
N ILE A 147 -23.00 0.68 6.87
CA ILE A 147 -23.60 0.23 5.61
C ILE A 147 -23.04 -1.13 5.21
N SER A 148 -21.71 -1.30 5.21
CA SER A 148 -21.05 -2.57 4.87
C SER A 148 -21.18 -3.62 5.99
N ARG A 149 -21.44 -3.20 7.23
CA ARG A 149 -21.41 -4.02 8.45
C ARG A 149 -20.05 -4.72 8.66
N LEU A 150 -18.99 -4.10 8.16
CA LEU A 150 -17.62 -4.56 8.32
C LEU A 150 -16.89 -3.68 9.33
N PRO A 151 -15.99 -4.25 10.15
CA PRO A 151 -15.07 -3.47 10.96
C PRO A 151 -14.03 -2.76 10.10
N ASP A 152 -13.38 -1.77 10.68
CA ASP A 152 -12.15 -1.21 10.13
C ASP A 152 -11.05 -2.28 10.09
N SER A 153 -10.09 -2.13 9.18
CA SER A 153 -8.88 -2.95 9.21
C SER A 153 -7.78 -2.25 10.01
N LEU A 154 -6.83 -3.04 10.47
CA LEU A 154 -5.57 -2.49 10.95
C LEU A 154 -4.84 -1.73 9.82
N PRO A 155 -4.18 -0.61 10.14
CA PRO A 155 -3.37 0.12 9.18
C PRO A 155 -2.14 -0.71 8.78
N ILE A 156 -1.80 -0.71 7.49
CA ILE A 156 -0.58 -1.31 6.98
C ILE A 156 0.29 -0.24 6.30
N GLY A 157 1.61 -0.38 6.46
CA GLY A 157 2.57 0.48 5.79
C GLY A 157 2.98 -0.07 4.42
N PHE A 158 3.13 0.80 3.42
CA PHE A 158 3.72 0.49 2.12
C PHE A 158 4.58 1.66 1.64
N SER A 159 5.52 1.41 0.72
CA SER A 159 6.49 2.43 0.29
C SER A 159 6.63 2.51 -1.21
N ILE A 160 6.18 3.60 -1.81
CA ILE A 160 6.28 3.87 -3.25
C ILE A 160 7.71 4.23 -3.58
N THR A 161 8.37 3.39 -4.36
CA THR A 161 9.70 3.66 -4.93
C THR A 161 9.56 4.32 -6.30
N ALA A 162 10.52 5.17 -6.67
CA ALA A 162 10.60 5.62 -8.05
C ALA A 162 10.78 4.40 -8.94
N ALA A 163 9.98 4.28 -9.99
CA ALA A 163 10.29 3.38 -11.08
C ALA A 163 11.62 3.87 -11.66
N GLU A 164 12.73 3.21 -11.33
CA GLU A 164 13.98 3.49 -12.01
C GLU A 164 13.72 3.22 -13.49
N ALA A 165 13.64 4.30 -14.27
CA ALA A 165 13.45 4.22 -15.70
C ALA A 165 14.56 3.33 -16.24
N ALA A 166 14.21 2.13 -16.69
CA ALA A 166 15.11 1.27 -17.45
C ALA A 166 15.76 2.14 -18.51
N LEU A 167 17.07 2.36 -18.34
CA LEU A 167 17.84 3.29 -19.14
C LEU A 167 17.58 3.05 -20.63
N PRO A 168 17.35 4.11 -21.42
CA PRO A 168 17.10 3.94 -22.85
C PRO A 168 18.34 3.35 -23.50
N PHE A 169 18.15 2.21 -24.16
CA PHE A 169 18.85 1.78 -25.35
C PHE A 169 20.37 2.01 -25.33
N ALA A 170 21.14 1.00 -24.92
CA ALA A 170 22.56 0.94 -25.24
C ALA A 170 22.72 1.13 -26.77
N PRO A 171 23.46 2.15 -27.24
CA PRO A 171 23.64 2.36 -28.67
C PRO A 171 24.32 1.13 -29.27
N PRO A 172 23.92 0.67 -30.48
CA PRO A 172 24.60 -0.41 -31.16
C PRO A 172 26.07 -0.02 -31.30
N GLN A 173 26.96 -0.89 -30.84
CA GLN A 173 28.40 -0.72 -31.02
C GLN A 173 28.67 -0.71 -32.53
N GLU A 174 28.84 0.48 -33.09
CA GLU A 174 29.34 0.66 -34.45
C GLU A 174 30.76 0.10 -34.48
N SER A 175 30.89 -1.10 -35.05
CA SER A 175 32.16 -1.73 -35.30
C SER A 175 32.96 -0.85 -36.25
N ARG A 176 34.01 -0.24 -35.68
CA ARG A 176 35.07 0.57 -36.30
C ARG A 176 35.28 0.31 -37.82
N PRO A 177 35.43 1.37 -38.63
CA PRO A 177 35.77 1.22 -40.03
C PRO A 177 37.26 0.89 -40.27
N MET A 178 37.45 -0.06 -41.19
CA MET A 178 38.51 -0.24 -42.19
C MET A 178 39.99 -0.18 -41.79
N ALA A 179 40.64 -1.36 -41.85
CA ALA A 179 42.02 -1.47 -42.31
C ALA A 179 42.03 -1.58 -43.85
N ARG A 180 42.40 -0.49 -44.54
CA ARG A 180 42.78 -0.50 -45.96
C ARG A 180 44.15 -1.18 -46.11
N PRO A 181 44.36 -2.13 -47.04
CA PRO A 181 45.71 -2.49 -47.45
C PRO A 181 46.36 -1.31 -48.18
N SER A 182 47.56 -0.96 -47.72
CA SER A 182 48.41 0.10 -48.22
C SER A 182 48.86 -0.23 -49.65
N VAL A 183 48.47 0.57 -50.63
CA VAL A 183 49.03 0.51 -51.99
C VAL A 183 50.18 1.50 -52.06
N HIS A 184 51.41 1.01 -51.88
CA HIS A 184 52.59 1.79 -52.26
C HIS A 184 52.72 1.76 -53.79
N LYS A 185 52.50 2.94 -54.37
CA LYS A 185 52.82 3.29 -55.75
C LYS A 185 54.20 3.96 -55.79
N VAL A 186 54.75 4.07 -57.01
CA VAL A 186 55.81 4.98 -57.53
C VAL A 186 57.07 4.20 -57.92
N LEU A 187 57.24 3.88 -59.22
CA LEU A 187 57.98 4.63 -60.27
C LEU A 187 59.49 4.66 -59.93
N SER A 188 60.46 4.40 -60.81
CA SER A 188 60.60 4.77 -62.22
C SER A 188 61.98 4.30 -62.75
N HIS A 189 62.06 4.07 -64.06
CA HIS A 189 63.19 4.31 -64.99
C HIS A 189 64.60 3.73 -64.76
N GLY A 190 65.17 3.12 -65.82
CA GLY A 190 66.63 3.10 -66.00
C GLY A 190 67.18 2.03 -66.95
N LEU A 191 67.39 2.41 -68.22
CA LEU A 191 68.23 1.76 -69.24
C LEU A 191 69.61 1.29 -68.72
N SER A 192 70.08 0.10 -69.13
CA SER A 192 71.41 -0.13 -69.77
C SER A 192 71.67 -1.62 -70.07
N ILE A 193 71.83 -2.06 -71.34
CA ILE A 193 73.05 -2.17 -72.21
C ILE A 193 73.57 -3.65 -72.31
N GLN A 194 73.59 -4.15 -73.56
CA GLN A 194 74.48 -5.14 -74.25
C GLN A 194 74.61 -6.61 -73.75
N ARG A 195 74.22 -7.60 -74.58
CA ARG A 195 74.90 -8.29 -75.73
C ARG A 195 75.86 -9.42 -75.31
N ALA A 196 75.60 -10.61 -75.87
CA ALA A 196 76.57 -11.61 -76.28
C ALA A 196 76.28 -11.95 -77.75
#